data_AF-A0A844GJ18-F1
#
_entry.id   AF-A0A844GJ18-F1
#
_cell.length_a   1.000
_cell.length_b   1.000
_cell.length_c   1.000
_cell.angle_alpha   90.00
_cell.angle_beta   90.00
_cell.angle_gamma   90.00
#
_symmetry.space_group_name_H-M   'P 1'
#
loop_
_entity.id
_entity.type
_entity.pdbx_description
1 polymer ?
#
loop_
_entity_poly.entity_id
_entity_poly.type
_entity_poly.pdbx_seq_one_letter_code
_entity_poly.pdbx_strand_id
1 'polypeptide(L)'
;MSRREEYEKRAEELLAPIVEQNGFELVDVEYVKEAGTWYLRGYIDKEGGITVNDCETVSRAFSDRLDENDFIEDSYIMEISSPGLDRPLKKEKDFKRNMGKPVEVRTYRPIEKQKEFCGVLTAYDSNSVTIDEDGNERVFDKKDIALIRPAIEF
;
A
#
# COMPACT_ATOMS: atom_id res chain seq x y z
N MET A 1 3.70 11.92 18.42
CA MET A 1 2.89 11.53 17.26
C MET A 1 2.12 12.75 16.79
N SER A 2 2.01 12.94 15.49
CA SER A 2 1.13 13.98 14.93
C SER A 2 -0.34 13.55 15.08
N ARG A 3 -1.27 14.51 15.06
CA ARG A 3 -2.72 14.23 15.05
C ARG A 3 -3.13 13.29 13.91
N ARG A 4 -2.47 13.44 12.76
CA ARG A 4 -2.62 12.54 11.61
C ARG A 4 -2.25 11.10 11.96
N GLU A 5 -1.08 10.87 12.54
CA GLU A 5 -0.61 9.52 12.92
C GLU A 5 -1.53 8.89 13.96
N GLU A 6 -2.08 9.69 14.88
CA GLU A 6 -3.06 9.21 15.86
C GLU A 6 -4.37 8.75 15.19
N TYR A 7 -4.87 9.53 14.22
CA TYR A 7 -6.07 9.18 13.48
C TYR A 7 -5.88 7.91 12.63
N GLU A 8 -4.77 7.83 11.90
CA GLU A 8 -4.40 6.65 11.11
C GLU A 8 -4.32 5.41 12.01
N LYS A 9 -3.67 5.52 13.17
CA LYS A 9 -3.53 4.41 14.11
C LYS A 9 -4.88 3.95 14.69
N ARG A 10 -5.71 4.88 15.16
CA ARG A 10 -7.04 4.53 15.73
C ARG A 10 -7.95 3.94 14.66
N ALA A 11 -7.91 4.48 13.45
CA ALA A 11 -8.64 3.93 12.32
C ALA A 11 -8.14 2.52 11.95
N GLU A 12 -6.82 2.27 11.94
CA GLU A 12 -6.24 0.93 11.75
C GLU A 12 -6.73 -0.06 12.81
N GLU A 13 -6.77 0.33 14.08
CA GLU A 13 -7.26 -0.51 15.19
C GLU A 13 -8.76 -0.88 15.04
N LEU A 14 -9.57 0.01 14.50
CA LEU A 14 -10.99 -0.25 14.22
C LEU A 14 -11.21 -1.07 12.96
N LEU A 15 -10.42 -0.82 11.91
CA LEU A 15 -10.57 -1.43 10.61
C LEU A 15 -9.99 -2.84 10.54
N ALA A 16 -8.85 -3.10 11.19
CA ALA A 16 -8.17 -4.40 11.20
C ALA A 16 -9.11 -5.58 11.52
N PRO A 17 -9.90 -5.58 12.61
CA PRO A 17 -10.78 -6.71 12.92
C PRO A 17 -11.91 -6.90 11.89
N ILE A 18 -12.40 -5.84 11.25
CA ILE A 18 -13.41 -5.93 10.18
C ILE A 18 -12.81 -6.65 8.98
N VAL A 19 -11.60 -6.24 8.58
CA VAL A 19 -10.90 -6.75 7.41
C VAL A 19 -10.51 -8.22 7.62
N GLU A 20 -9.99 -8.57 8.80
CA GLU A 20 -9.65 -9.96 9.15
C GLU A 20 -10.88 -10.88 9.16
N GLN A 21 -12.03 -10.42 9.68
CA GLN A 21 -13.27 -11.22 9.70
C GLN A 21 -13.79 -11.55 8.30
N ASN A 22 -13.50 -10.71 7.31
CA ASN A 22 -13.87 -10.94 5.92
C ASN A 22 -12.81 -11.75 5.14
N GLY A 23 -11.72 -12.17 5.79
CA GLY A 23 -10.62 -12.91 5.15
C GLY A 23 -9.75 -12.04 4.25
N PHE A 24 -9.72 -10.73 4.49
CA PHE A 24 -8.92 -9.76 3.75
C PHE A 24 -7.67 -9.36 4.56
N GLU A 25 -6.73 -8.70 3.91
CA GLU A 25 -5.56 -8.09 4.53
C GLU A 25 -5.73 -6.56 4.60
N LEU A 26 -5.50 -5.97 5.78
CA LEU A 26 -5.40 -4.52 5.91
C LEU A 26 -3.99 -4.07 5.52
N VAL A 27 -3.89 -3.38 4.40
CA VAL A 27 -2.64 -2.96 3.80
C VAL A 27 -2.10 -1.70 4.45
N ASP A 28 -2.98 -0.69 4.54
CA ASP A 28 -2.62 0.62 5.07
C ASP A 28 -3.87 1.42 5.43
N VAL A 29 -3.68 2.41 6.30
CA VAL A 29 -4.66 3.46 6.57
C VAL A 29 -3.95 4.79 6.48
N GLU A 30 -4.49 5.71 5.69
CA GLU A 30 -3.93 7.06 5.55
C GLU A 30 -4.97 8.13 5.83
N TYR A 31 -4.52 9.21 6.46
CA TYR A 31 -5.29 10.42 6.67
C TYR A 31 -4.60 11.59 5.97
N VAL A 32 -5.11 11.97 4.81
CA VAL A 32 -4.42 12.87 3.85
C VAL A 32 -5.34 13.99 3.38
N LYS A 33 -4.74 15.14 3.03
CA LYS A 33 -5.47 16.27 2.46
C LYS A 33 -5.18 16.36 0.96
N GLU A 34 -6.20 16.13 0.14
CA GLU A 34 -6.11 16.15 -1.32
C GLU A 34 -7.07 17.22 -1.86
N ALA A 35 -6.55 18.15 -2.67
CA ALA A 35 -7.33 19.25 -3.27
C ALA A 35 -8.21 20.05 -2.29
N GLY A 36 -7.80 20.15 -1.02
CA GLY A 36 -8.53 20.87 0.02
C GLY A 36 -9.45 20.01 0.90
N THR A 37 -9.69 18.76 0.52
CA THR A 37 -10.55 17.81 1.23
C THR A 37 -9.72 16.80 2.02
N TRP A 38 -10.14 16.47 3.24
CA TRP A 38 -9.53 15.38 4.01
C TRP A 38 -10.11 14.04 3.60
N TYR A 39 -9.24 13.03 3.51
CA TYR A 39 -9.62 11.65 3.24
C TYR A 39 -9.09 10.76 4.35
N LEU A 40 -9.96 9.89 4.87
CA LEU A 40 -9.56 8.72 5.65
C LEU A 40 -9.71 7.50 4.75
N ARG A 41 -8.59 6.99 4.25
CA ARG A 41 -8.58 5.92 3.24
C ARG A 41 -7.99 4.65 3.84
N GLY A 42 -8.79 3.60 3.84
CA GLY A 42 -8.37 2.24 4.17
C GLY A 42 -8.07 1.45 2.91
N TYR A 43 -6.89 0.84 2.86
CA TYR A 43 -6.49 -0.01 1.75
C TYR A 43 -6.56 -1.48 2.17
N ILE A 44 -7.39 -2.25 1.47
CA ILE A 44 -7.56 -3.69 1.72
C ILE A 44 -7.08 -4.50 0.53
N ASP A 45 -6.68 -5.73 0.77
CA ASP A 45 -6.28 -6.66 -0.29
C ASP A 45 -6.77 -8.09 0.00
N LYS A 46 -6.84 -8.91 -1.04
CA LYS A 46 -7.06 -10.35 -0.92
C LYS A 46 -6.45 -11.06 -2.12
N GLU A 47 -6.21 -12.36 -1.99
CA GLU A 47 -5.80 -13.17 -3.14
C GLU A 47 -6.86 -13.08 -4.26
N GLY A 48 -6.42 -12.79 -5.48
CA GLY A 48 -7.30 -12.52 -6.63
C GLY A 48 -7.81 -11.08 -6.73
N GLY A 49 -7.45 -10.20 -5.78
CA GLY A 49 -7.79 -8.78 -5.79
C GLY A 49 -9.14 -8.46 -5.16
N ILE A 50 -9.30 -7.19 -4.81
CA ILE A 50 -10.49 -6.64 -4.15
C ILE A 50 -11.51 -6.16 -5.18
N THR A 51 -12.76 -6.57 -5.00
CA THR A 51 -13.89 -6.13 -5.80
C THR A 51 -14.61 -4.94 -5.16
N VAL A 52 -15.47 -4.27 -5.93
CA VAL A 52 -16.29 -3.15 -5.41
C VAL A 52 -17.19 -3.59 -4.25
N ASN A 53 -17.73 -4.82 -4.31
CA ASN A 53 -18.60 -5.35 -3.24
C ASN A 53 -17.82 -5.65 -1.95
N ASP A 54 -16.54 -6.05 -2.07
CA ASP A 54 -15.67 -6.24 -0.90
C ASP A 54 -15.43 -4.88 -0.21
N CYS A 55 -15.10 -3.84 -0.98
CA CYS A 55 -14.96 -2.49 -0.47
C CYS A 55 -16.25 -1.99 0.20
N GLU A 56 -17.41 -2.22 -0.42
CA GLU A 56 -18.70 -1.81 0.14
C GLU A 56 -18.97 -2.49 1.50
N THR A 57 -18.70 -3.80 1.59
CA THR A 57 -18.91 -4.59 2.81
C THR A 57 -18.09 -4.03 3.97
N VAL A 58 -16.80 -3.78 3.72
CA VAL A 58 -15.88 -3.22 4.73
C VAL A 58 -16.24 -1.76 5.04
N SER A 59 -16.58 -0.96 4.03
CA SER A 59 -16.92 0.46 4.18
C SER A 59 -18.14 0.67 5.07
N ARG A 60 -19.20 -0.15 4.90
CA ARG A 60 -20.40 -0.09 5.76
C ARG A 60 -20.06 -0.37 7.22
N ALA A 61 -19.38 -1.49 7.48
CA ALA A 61 -19.00 -1.87 8.84
C ALA A 61 -18.03 -0.84 9.47
N PHE A 62 -17.12 -0.28 8.68
CA PHE A 62 -16.18 0.71 9.18
C PHE A 62 -16.84 2.05 9.50
N SER A 63 -17.81 2.47 8.68
CA SER A 63 -18.62 3.67 8.95
C SER A 63 -19.30 3.58 10.31
N ASP A 64 -19.96 2.45 10.60
CA ASP A 64 -20.64 2.25 11.89
C ASP A 64 -19.66 2.39 13.07
N ARG A 65 -18.44 1.85 12.94
CA ARG A 65 -17.42 1.94 14.00
C ARG A 65 -16.84 3.35 14.15
N LEU A 66 -16.72 4.08 13.05
CA LEU A 66 -16.27 5.48 13.10
C LEU A 66 -17.31 6.36 13.79
N ASP A 67 -18.60 6.17 13.47
CA ASP A 67 -19.70 6.90 14.08
C ASP A 67 -19.82 6.62 15.60
N GLU A 68 -19.56 5.38 16.04
CA GLU A 68 -19.54 5.01 17.46
C GLU A 68 -18.40 5.68 18.24
N ASN A 69 -17.24 5.90 17.61
CA ASN A 69 -16.02 6.35 18.29
C ASN A 69 -15.73 7.84 18.13
N ASP A 70 -16.26 8.46 17.06
CA ASP A 70 -16.25 9.90 16.72
C ASP A 70 -15.01 10.67 17.19
N PHE A 71 -13.83 10.31 16.67
CA PHE A 71 -12.55 10.86 17.12
C PHE A 71 -11.87 11.82 16.13
N ILE A 72 -12.45 12.00 14.94
CA ILE A 72 -11.90 12.86 13.88
C ILE A 72 -12.70 14.16 13.87
N GLU A 73 -12.09 15.27 14.25
CA GLU A 73 -12.84 16.54 14.38
C GLU A 73 -13.04 17.28 13.06
N ASP A 74 -12.19 17.01 12.05
CA ASP A 74 -12.27 17.64 10.74
C ASP A 74 -13.32 16.95 9.87
N SER A 75 -13.95 17.68 8.94
CA SER A 75 -14.75 17.05 7.89
C SER A 75 -13.85 16.26 6.94
N TYR A 76 -14.22 15.01 6.65
CA TYR A 76 -13.47 14.11 5.78
C TYR A 76 -14.38 13.25 4.90
N ILE A 77 -13.80 12.64 3.87
CA ILE A 77 -14.40 11.57 3.07
C ILE A 77 -13.75 10.26 3.51
N MET A 78 -14.58 9.25 3.81
CA MET A 78 -14.12 7.90 4.14
C MET A 78 -14.14 7.03 2.87
N GLU A 79 -13.04 6.32 2.62
CA GLU A 79 -12.88 5.47 1.45
C GLU A 79 -12.28 4.11 1.84
N ILE A 80 -12.80 3.04 1.23
CA ILE A 80 -12.16 1.72 1.22
C ILE A 80 -11.80 1.38 -0.21
N SER A 81 -10.52 1.10 -0.46
CA SER A 81 -9.99 0.81 -1.79
C SER A 81 -9.03 -0.36 -1.76
N SER A 82 -8.77 -0.95 -2.94
CA SER A 82 -7.56 -1.74 -3.12
C SER A 82 -6.33 -0.80 -3.13
N PRO A 83 -5.13 -1.27 -2.77
CA PRO A 83 -3.91 -0.47 -2.80
C PRO A 83 -3.52 0.05 -4.19
N GLY A 84 -4.19 -0.40 -5.26
CA GLY A 84 -3.83 -0.09 -6.65
C GLY A 84 -2.49 -0.70 -7.07
N LEU A 85 -2.33 -0.99 -8.37
CA LEU A 85 -1.07 -1.51 -8.92
C LEU A 85 0.02 -0.42 -9.03
N ASP A 86 -0.37 0.85 -8.99
CA ASP A 86 0.54 2.00 -9.08
C ASP A 86 1.16 2.42 -7.74
N ARG A 87 0.72 1.84 -6.61
CA ARG A 87 1.21 2.26 -5.29
C ARG A 87 2.67 1.80 -5.09
N PRO A 88 3.58 2.73 -4.72
CA PRO A 88 4.95 2.36 -4.43
C PRO A 88 5.05 1.40 -3.23
N LEU A 89 5.95 0.42 -3.30
CA LEU A 89 6.34 -0.38 -2.13
C LEU A 89 7.18 0.51 -1.20
N LYS A 90 6.68 0.77 0.02
CA LYS A 90 7.36 1.64 0.99
C LYS A 90 7.60 0.94 2.32
N LYS A 91 6.57 0.29 2.86
CA LYS A 91 6.61 -0.37 4.17
C LYS A 91 7.11 -1.81 4.02
N GLU A 92 7.67 -2.37 5.07
CA GLU A 92 8.13 -3.77 5.09
C GLU A 92 7.02 -4.74 4.65
N LYS A 93 5.79 -4.51 5.10
CA LYS A 93 4.60 -5.28 4.69
C LYS A 93 4.40 -5.29 3.18
N ASP A 94 4.61 -4.15 2.51
CA ASP A 94 4.46 -4.04 1.05
C ASP A 94 5.46 -4.96 0.33
N PHE A 95 6.72 -4.98 0.77
CA PHE A 95 7.75 -5.85 0.19
C PHE A 95 7.49 -7.33 0.47
N LYS A 96 7.04 -7.68 1.69
CA LYS A 96 6.66 -9.07 2.03
C LYS A 96 5.58 -9.60 1.11
N ARG A 97 4.52 -8.82 0.89
CA ARG A 97 3.38 -9.22 0.04
C ARG A 97 3.73 -9.37 -1.44
N ASN A 98 4.73 -8.62 -1.91
CA ASN A 98 5.18 -8.63 -3.30
C ASN A 98 6.37 -9.56 -3.54
N MET A 99 6.80 -10.31 -2.53
CA MET A 99 7.84 -11.32 -2.69
C MET A 99 7.41 -12.36 -3.73
N GLY A 100 8.28 -12.65 -4.69
CA GLY A 100 8.00 -13.55 -5.80
C GLY A 100 7.06 -13.00 -6.86
N LYS A 101 6.71 -11.70 -6.82
CA LYS A 101 5.86 -11.04 -7.82
C LYS A 101 6.66 -10.09 -8.72
N PRO A 102 6.21 -9.86 -9.97
CA PRO A 102 6.79 -8.85 -10.85
C PRO A 102 6.72 -7.44 -10.24
N VAL A 103 7.82 -6.71 -10.29
CA VAL A 103 7.94 -5.31 -9.86
C VAL A 103 8.68 -4.47 -10.90
N GLU A 104 8.35 -3.19 -10.95
CA GLU A 104 9.08 -2.18 -11.72
C GLU A 104 9.90 -1.33 -10.74
N VAL A 105 11.21 -1.21 -11.01
CA VAL A 105 12.15 -0.37 -10.27
C VAL A 105 12.60 0.79 -11.16
N ARG A 106 12.43 2.01 -10.66
CA ARG A 106 12.97 3.24 -11.25
C ARG A 106 14.07 3.80 -10.39
N THR A 107 15.20 4.13 -10.99
CA THR A 107 16.34 4.75 -10.30
C THR A 107 16.45 6.25 -10.58
N TYR A 108 17.04 7.00 -9.65
CA TYR A 108 17.29 8.44 -9.85
C TYR A 108 18.28 8.68 -10.99
N ARG A 109 19.36 7.89 -11.02
CA ARG A 109 20.44 7.96 -11.99
C ARG A 109 20.43 6.74 -12.91
N PRO A 110 20.82 6.88 -14.18
CA PRO A 110 20.94 5.74 -15.07
C PRO A 110 21.98 4.75 -14.53
N ILE A 111 21.61 3.48 -14.49
CA ILE A 111 22.53 2.35 -14.31
C ILE A 111 22.61 1.68 -15.68
N GLU A 112 23.80 1.51 -16.23
CA GLU A 112 23.97 0.90 -17.57
C GLU A 112 23.15 1.57 -18.70
N LYS A 113 22.99 2.90 -18.64
CA LYS A 113 22.20 3.73 -19.58
C LYS A 113 20.67 3.54 -19.50
N GLN A 114 20.18 2.78 -18.52
CA GLN A 114 18.76 2.54 -18.27
C GLN A 114 18.37 3.02 -16.87
N LYS A 115 17.11 3.41 -16.70
CA LYS A 115 16.55 3.92 -15.43
C LYS A 115 15.36 3.11 -14.93
N GLU A 116 14.81 2.26 -15.77
CA GLU A 116 13.63 1.43 -15.53
C GLU A 116 14.07 -0.01 -15.68
N PHE A 117 13.71 -0.84 -14.70
CA PHE A 117 14.05 -2.24 -14.61
C PHE A 117 12.80 -3.01 -14.20
N CYS A 118 12.54 -4.15 -14.82
CA CYS A 118 11.38 -4.99 -14.53
C CYS A 118 11.87 -6.41 -14.23
N GLY A 119 11.44 -6.97 -13.11
CA GLY A 119 11.84 -8.30 -12.70
C GLY A 119 11.03 -8.81 -11.52
N VAL A 120 11.27 -10.04 -11.10
CA VAL A 120 10.59 -10.63 -9.94
C VAL A 120 11.29 -10.22 -8.67
N LEU A 121 10.58 -9.68 -7.67
CA LEU A 121 11.16 -9.35 -6.38
C LEU A 121 11.59 -10.62 -5.64
N THR A 122 12.89 -10.86 -5.48
CA THR A 122 13.44 -12.07 -4.84
C THR A 122 13.97 -11.85 -3.43
N ALA A 123 14.35 -10.61 -3.10
CA ALA A 123 14.77 -10.25 -1.75
C ALA A 123 14.56 -8.77 -1.44
N TYR A 124 14.46 -8.44 -0.15
CA TYR A 124 14.59 -7.07 0.33
C TYR A 124 15.21 -7.08 1.74
N ASP A 125 15.95 -6.02 2.07
CA ASP A 125 16.43 -5.76 3.43
C ASP A 125 16.22 -4.28 3.81
N SER A 126 16.86 -3.80 4.88
CA SER A 126 16.73 -2.40 5.32
C SER A 126 17.28 -1.39 4.32
N ASN A 127 18.26 -1.78 3.51
CA ASN A 127 19.02 -0.90 2.62
C ASN A 127 18.85 -1.24 1.14
N SER A 128 18.46 -2.46 0.79
CA SER A 128 18.45 -2.95 -0.59
C SER A 128 17.18 -3.71 -0.96
N VAL A 129 16.96 -3.84 -2.27
CA VAL A 129 15.99 -4.76 -2.89
C VAL A 129 16.68 -5.51 -4.02
N THR A 130 16.33 -6.78 -4.21
CA THR A 130 16.84 -7.63 -5.29
C THR A 130 15.69 -8.03 -6.19
N ILE A 131 15.88 -7.86 -7.50
CA ILE A 131 14.97 -8.39 -8.51
C ILE A 131 15.70 -9.39 -9.40
N ASP A 132 14.97 -10.38 -9.90
CA ASP A 132 15.43 -11.31 -10.93
C ASP A 132 14.90 -10.86 -12.30
N GLU A 133 15.82 -10.48 -13.20
CA GLU A 133 15.57 -10.13 -14.60
C GLU A 133 15.95 -11.33 -15.49
N ASP A 134 14.98 -12.21 -15.75
CA ASP A 134 15.13 -13.39 -16.61
C ASP A 134 16.32 -14.30 -16.24
N GLY A 135 16.51 -14.57 -14.95
CA GLY A 135 17.59 -15.38 -14.40
C GLY A 135 18.84 -14.58 -14.00
N ASN A 136 18.80 -13.26 -14.09
CA ASN A 136 19.88 -12.37 -13.64
C ASN A 136 19.45 -11.57 -12.41
N GLU A 137 20.02 -11.90 -11.25
CA GLU A 137 19.78 -11.12 -10.04
C GLU A 137 20.44 -9.74 -10.12
N ARG A 138 19.66 -8.70 -9.85
CA ARG A 138 20.11 -7.33 -9.76
C ARG A 138 19.71 -6.71 -8.43
N VAL A 139 20.70 -6.17 -7.72
CA VAL A 139 20.52 -5.54 -6.40
C VAL A 139 20.50 -4.02 -6.55
N PHE A 140 19.52 -3.38 -5.93
CA PHE A 140 19.36 -1.93 -5.89
C PHE A 140 19.42 -1.42 -4.46
N ASP A 141 20.28 -0.44 -4.22
CA ASP A 141 20.27 0.35 -2.99
C ASP A 141 19.00 1.20 -2.94
N LYS A 142 18.22 1.11 -1.85
CA LYS A 142 16.96 1.86 -1.67
C LYS A 142 17.11 3.38 -1.80
N LYS A 143 18.28 3.93 -1.45
CA LYS A 143 18.61 5.36 -1.64
C LYS A 143 18.70 5.79 -3.11
N ASP A 144 18.99 4.84 -4.02
CA ASP A 144 19.14 5.08 -5.45
C ASP A 144 17.84 4.83 -6.21
N ILE A 145 16.84 4.22 -5.55
CA ILE A 145 15.51 3.96 -6.07
C ILE A 145 14.64 5.21 -5.91
N ALA A 146 14.14 5.70 -7.04
CA ALA A 146 13.13 6.75 -7.09
C ALA A 146 11.72 6.20 -6.89
N LEU A 147 11.43 5.01 -7.43
CA LEU A 147 10.13 4.36 -7.32
C LEU A 147 10.33 2.85 -7.44
N ILE A 148 9.62 2.09 -6.62
CA ILE A 148 9.42 0.65 -6.81
C ILE A 148 7.93 0.36 -6.64
N ARG A 149 7.31 -0.35 -7.57
CA ARG A 149 5.87 -0.69 -7.53
C ARG A 149 5.63 -2.07 -8.15
N PRO A 150 4.48 -2.73 -7.89
CA PRO A 150 4.07 -3.91 -8.64
C PRO A 150 4.08 -3.63 -10.16
N ALA A 151 4.60 -4.55 -10.96
CA ALA A 151 4.54 -4.43 -12.41
C ALA A 151 3.17 -4.90 -12.92
N ILE A 152 2.68 -4.24 -13.98
CA ILE A 152 1.44 -4.61 -14.67
C ILE A 152 1.81 -5.42 -15.90
N GLU A 153 1.49 -6.72 -15.91
CA GLU A 153 1.51 -7.53 -17.13
C GLU A 153 0.18 -7.31 -17.86
N PHE A 154 0.25 -6.85 -19.11
CA PHE A 154 -0.90 -6.67 -20.00
C PHE A 154 -1.12 -7.90 -20.88
#